data_AF-A0A1M3PGC6-F1
#
_entry.id   AF-A0A1M3PGC6-F1
#
_cell.length_a   1.000
_cell.length_b   1.000
_cell.length_c   1.000
_cell.angle_alpha   90.00
_cell.angle_beta   90.00
_cell.angle_gamma   90.00
#
_symmetry.space_group_name_H-M   'P 1'
#
loop_
_entity.id
_entity.type
_entity.pdbx_description
1 polymer ?
#
loop_
_entity_poly.entity_id
_entity_poly.type
_entity_poly.pdbx_seq_one_letter_code
_entity_poly.pdbx_strand_id
1 'polypeptide(L)'
;MSAPFHPIMSVDSADPLTIPLRAIVEELARELHLRRDSYPRRVGNGKMSTAQAEWRIDVLAAVHADINADTHLASPDMRYWQELRSKADERLARFTWAEIVAELRREITLRRRYYPQAIADGERPAIALRHQLERFEAAHFFYWVQARRWWPEELDHKRYRPADLTEAERQTFRESYARHRERFVPIEDAPRGAYAETTGQSDGWAA
;
A
#
# COMPACT_ATOMS: atom_id res chain seq x y z
N MET A 1 0.97 22.20 -8.88
CA MET A 1 1.41 21.16 -7.94
C MET A 1 0.49 19.97 -8.14
N SER A 2 1.04 18.81 -8.50
CA SER A 2 0.23 17.61 -8.78
C SER A 2 -0.52 17.19 -7.52
N ALA A 3 -1.80 16.83 -7.66
CA ALA A 3 -2.65 16.53 -6.51
C ALA A 3 -1.98 15.44 -5.64
N PRO A 4 -1.86 15.62 -4.31
CA PRO A 4 -0.90 14.83 -3.50
C PRO A 4 -1.26 13.35 -3.35
N PHE A 5 -2.27 12.85 -4.05
CA PHE A 5 -3.18 11.84 -3.54
C PHE A 5 -3.73 10.99 -4.70
N HIS A 6 -2.84 10.35 -5.45
CA HIS A 6 -3.20 9.34 -6.44
C HIS A 6 -2.66 7.98 -6.00
N PRO A 7 -3.40 6.89 -6.26
CA PRO A 7 -2.87 5.54 -6.13
C PRO A 7 -1.64 5.42 -7.02
N ILE A 8 -0.47 5.17 -6.41
CA ILE A 8 0.76 4.91 -7.15
C ILE A 8 0.71 3.43 -7.53
N MET A 9 0.17 3.13 -8.71
CA MET A 9 0.21 1.79 -9.32
C MET A 9 0.95 1.87 -10.65
N SER A 10 1.68 0.81 -11.00
CA SER A 10 2.35 0.78 -12.31
C SER A 10 1.34 0.37 -13.36
N VAL A 11 1.47 0.88 -14.59
CA VAL A 11 0.55 0.54 -15.69
C VAL A 11 0.55 -0.97 -15.93
N ASP A 12 1.70 -1.62 -15.80
CA ASP A 12 1.85 -3.07 -16.03
C ASP A 12 1.61 -3.93 -14.78
N SER A 13 1.17 -3.35 -13.66
CA SER A 13 0.92 -4.11 -12.44
C SER A 13 -0.37 -4.90 -12.51
N ALA A 14 -0.39 -6.09 -11.90
CA ALA A 14 -1.63 -6.83 -11.72
C ALA A 14 -2.71 -6.01 -11.00
N ASP A 15 -3.99 -6.32 -11.27
CA ASP A 15 -5.11 -5.71 -10.55
C ASP A 15 -4.93 -5.96 -9.04
N PRO A 16 -4.86 -4.90 -8.22
CA PRO A 16 -4.68 -5.03 -6.77
C PRO A 16 -5.79 -5.87 -6.12
N LEU A 17 -6.99 -5.93 -6.70
CA LEU A 17 -8.10 -6.76 -6.23
C LEU A 17 -7.87 -8.26 -6.47
N THR A 18 -7.00 -8.62 -7.41
CA THR A 18 -6.67 -10.01 -7.73
C THR A 18 -5.48 -10.52 -6.91
N ILE A 19 -4.77 -9.65 -6.20
CA ILE A 19 -3.64 -10.04 -5.35
C ILE A 19 -4.20 -10.58 -4.01
N PRO A 20 -3.90 -11.85 -3.65
CA PRO A 20 -4.39 -12.41 -2.40
C PRO A 20 -3.89 -11.63 -1.19
N LEU A 21 -4.77 -11.32 -0.23
CA LEU A 21 -4.40 -10.59 1.00
C LEU A 21 -3.22 -11.25 1.73
N ARG A 22 -3.16 -12.59 1.75
CA ARG A 22 -2.04 -13.34 2.33
C ARG A 22 -0.69 -12.99 1.69
N ALA A 23 -0.64 -12.83 0.35
CA ALA A 23 0.59 -12.45 -0.34
C ALA A 23 1.03 -11.02 0.03
N ILE A 24 0.07 -10.13 0.25
CA ILE A 24 0.33 -8.76 0.75
C ILE A 24 0.92 -8.81 2.16
N VAL A 25 0.32 -9.58 3.06
CA VAL A 25 0.80 -9.78 4.44
C VAL A 25 2.22 -10.34 4.47
N GLU A 26 2.50 -11.39 3.69
CA GLU A 26 3.83 -12.01 3.59
C GLU A 26 4.90 -10.99 3.14
N GLU A 27 4.54 -10.11 2.20
CA GLU A 27 5.45 -9.08 1.70
C GLU A 27 5.68 -7.95 2.71
N LEU A 28 4.64 -7.53 3.44
CA LEU A 28 4.76 -6.56 4.54
C LEU A 28 5.61 -7.12 5.69
N ALA A 29 5.44 -8.41 6.02
CA ALA A 29 6.24 -9.09 7.03
C ALA A 29 7.72 -9.16 6.62
N ARG A 30 8.00 -9.49 5.35
CA ARG A 30 9.36 -9.50 4.79
C ARG A 30 10.01 -8.12 4.89
N GLU A 31 9.30 -7.06 4.51
CA GLU A 31 9.80 -5.69 4.60
C GLU A 31 10.05 -5.28 6.07
N LEU A 32 9.15 -5.61 6.99
CA LEU A 32 9.34 -5.36 8.42
C LEU A 32 10.61 -6.01 8.96
N HIS A 33 10.87 -7.26 8.58
CA HIS A 33 12.10 -7.95 8.95
C HIS A 33 13.34 -7.23 8.39
N LEU A 34 13.33 -6.86 7.10
CA LEU A 34 14.43 -6.10 6.49
C LEU A 34 14.69 -4.76 7.18
N ARG A 35 13.64 -4.04 7.59
CA ARG A 35 13.79 -2.77 8.30
C ARG A 35 14.39 -2.96 9.67
N ARG A 36 13.91 -3.95 10.43
CA ARG A 36 14.46 -4.29 11.76
C ARG A 36 15.94 -4.66 11.68
N ASP A 37 16.36 -5.33 10.61
CA ASP A 37 17.75 -5.74 10.42
C ASP A 37 18.65 -4.60 9.89
N SER A 38 18.13 -3.75 9.00
CA SER A 38 18.94 -2.75 8.30
C SER A 38 18.93 -1.37 8.97
N TYR A 39 17.84 -0.97 9.62
CA TYR A 39 17.71 0.38 10.19
C TYR A 39 18.69 0.65 11.34
N PRO A 40 18.97 -0.28 12.27
CA PRO A 40 19.97 -0.06 13.31
C PRO A 40 21.34 0.35 12.74
N ARG A 41 21.78 -0.26 11.64
CA ARG A 41 23.02 0.12 10.95
C ARG A 41 22.94 1.52 10.35
N ARG A 42 21.79 1.90 9.78
CA ARG A 42 21.58 3.26 9.25
C ARG A 42 21.59 4.32 10.36
N VAL A 43 21.05 3.99 11.53
CA VAL A 43 21.08 4.84 12.72
C VAL A 43 22.52 5.00 13.23
N GLY A 44 23.26 3.89 13.37
CA GLY A 44 24.68 3.93 13.77
C GLY A 44 25.56 4.74 12.82
N ASN A 45 25.24 4.76 11.52
CA ASN A 45 25.95 5.54 10.51
C ASN A 45 25.43 6.98 10.35
N GLY A 46 24.50 7.45 11.20
CA GLY A 46 23.94 8.80 11.14
C GLY A 46 23.09 9.10 9.90
N LYS A 47 22.62 8.07 9.17
CA LYS A 47 21.79 8.22 7.95
C LYS A 47 20.29 8.29 8.24
N MET A 48 19.91 8.10 9.50
CA MET A 48 18.54 8.06 10.01
C MET A 48 18.58 8.27 11.53
N SER A 49 17.59 8.96 12.10
CA SER A 49 17.46 9.04 13.57
C SER A 49 16.75 7.79 14.12
N THR A 50 16.99 7.44 15.38
CA THR A 50 16.29 6.34 16.05
C THR A 50 14.77 6.51 15.99
N ALA A 51 14.26 7.70 16.31
CA ALA A 51 12.84 8.01 16.27
C ALA A 51 12.23 7.82 14.87
N GLN A 52 12.95 8.20 13.81
CA GLN A 52 12.49 7.99 12.44
C GLN A 52 12.46 6.50 12.07
N ALA A 53 13.45 5.72 12.53
CA ALA A 53 13.51 4.28 12.29
C ALA A 53 12.33 3.56 12.97
N GLU A 54 12.10 3.86 14.24
CA GLU A 54 11.01 3.32 15.06
C GLU A 54 9.65 3.67 14.46
N TRP A 55 9.40 4.95 14.18
CA TRP A 55 8.14 5.40 13.58
C TRP A 55 7.83 4.65 12.27
N ARG A 56 8.82 4.49 11.39
CA ARG A 56 8.63 3.78 10.10
C ARG A 56 8.38 2.28 10.28
N ILE A 57 8.97 1.66 11.29
CA ILE A 57 8.70 0.25 11.62
C ILE A 57 7.29 0.14 12.18
N ASP A 58 6.88 1.05 13.06
CA ASP A 58 5.58 0.99 13.71
C ASP A 58 4.42 1.25 12.76
N VAL A 59 4.52 2.23 11.84
CA VAL A 59 3.52 2.47 10.79
C VAL A 59 3.33 1.21 9.94
N LEU A 60 4.41 0.62 9.44
CA LEU A 60 4.32 -0.57 8.61
C LEU A 60 3.81 -1.79 9.40
N ALA A 61 4.13 -1.88 10.69
CA ALA A 61 3.62 -2.92 11.56
C ALA A 61 2.12 -2.78 11.85
N ALA A 62 1.60 -1.54 11.89
CA ALA A 62 0.17 -1.29 11.99
C ALA A 62 -0.56 -1.70 10.71
N VAL A 63 -0.04 -1.33 9.54
CA VAL A 63 -0.57 -1.76 8.23
C VAL A 63 -0.58 -3.29 8.10
N HIS A 64 0.52 -3.95 8.48
CA HIS A 64 0.60 -5.40 8.49
C HIS A 64 -0.45 -6.04 9.40
N ALA A 65 -0.61 -5.55 10.64
CA ALA A 65 -1.57 -6.10 11.58
C ALA A 65 -3.01 -5.97 11.09
N ASP A 66 -3.34 -4.84 10.47
CA ASP A 66 -4.65 -4.56 9.89
C ASP A 66 -5.03 -5.50 8.75
N ILE A 67 -4.19 -5.56 7.70
CA ILE A 67 -4.45 -6.45 6.57
C ILE A 67 -4.44 -7.92 7.02
N ASN A 68 -3.56 -8.27 7.97
CA ASN A 68 -3.53 -9.62 8.53
C ASN A 68 -4.83 -9.98 9.27
N ALA A 69 -5.41 -9.07 10.06
CA ALA A 69 -6.69 -9.31 10.72
C ALA A 69 -7.79 -9.64 9.70
N ASP A 70 -7.78 -9.00 8.53
CA ASP A 70 -8.76 -9.23 7.47
C ASP A 70 -8.57 -10.59 6.76
N THR A 71 -7.34 -11.14 6.74
CA THR A 71 -7.13 -12.52 6.24
C THR A 71 -7.85 -13.58 7.07
N HIS A 72 -8.20 -13.25 8.33
CA HIS A 72 -8.88 -14.13 9.26
C HIS A 72 -10.39 -13.87 9.37
N LEU A 73 -10.97 -13.03 8.51
CA LEU A 73 -12.41 -12.71 8.56
C LEU A 73 -13.31 -13.95 8.43
N ALA A 74 -12.87 -14.96 7.68
CA ALA A 74 -13.57 -16.24 7.53
C ALA A 74 -13.22 -17.28 8.61
N SER A 75 -12.54 -16.88 9.69
CA SER A 75 -12.19 -17.77 10.79
C SER A 75 -13.45 -18.33 11.47
N PRO A 76 -13.53 -19.65 11.70
CA PRO A 76 -14.63 -20.24 12.47
C PRO A 76 -14.59 -19.83 13.95
N ASP A 77 -13.42 -19.41 14.45
CA ASP A 77 -13.28 -18.79 15.77
C ASP A 77 -13.45 -17.27 15.66
N MET A 78 -14.67 -16.82 15.93
CA MET A 78 -15.04 -15.40 15.90
C MET A 78 -14.35 -14.59 17.01
N ARG A 79 -14.06 -15.21 18.17
CA ARG A 79 -13.37 -14.52 19.27
C ARG A 79 -11.94 -14.21 18.90
N TYR A 80 -11.25 -15.18 18.31
CA TYR A 80 -9.89 -15.00 17.79
C TYR A 80 -9.81 -13.83 16.78
N TRP A 81 -10.75 -13.79 15.82
CA TRP A 81 -10.80 -12.69 14.86
C TRP A 81 -11.05 -11.33 15.53
N GLN A 82 -11.99 -11.24 16.47
CA GLN A 82 -12.28 -9.99 17.19
C GLN A 82 -11.07 -9.48 17.98
N GLU A 83 -10.34 -10.36 18.64
CA GLU A 83 -9.11 -10.00 19.37
C GLU A 83 -8.02 -9.50 18.43
N LEU A 84 -7.79 -10.17 17.29
CA LEU A 84 -6.84 -9.73 16.28
C LEU A 84 -7.22 -8.35 15.74
N ARG A 85 -8.50 -8.16 15.38
CA ARG A 85 -9.03 -6.91 14.85
C ARG A 85 -8.88 -5.76 15.85
N SER A 86 -9.21 -5.99 17.13
CA SER A 86 -9.04 -4.99 18.19
C SER A 86 -7.59 -4.55 18.33
N LYS A 87 -6.64 -5.50 18.35
CA LYS A 87 -5.20 -5.20 18.43
C LYS A 87 -4.72 -4.44 17.20
N ALA A 88 -5.20 -4.79 16.02
CA ALA A 88 -4.86 -4.07 14.79
C ALA A 88 -5.38 -2.63 14.82
N ASP A 89 -6.62 -2.42 15.28
CA ASP A 89 -7.24 -1.10 15.45
C ASP A 89 -6.43 -0.22 16.41
N GLU A 90 -6.04 -0.76 17.57
CA GLU A 90 -5.22 -0.05 18.56
C GLU A 90 -3.86 0.40 18.01
N ARG A 91 -3.25 -0.41 17.14
CA ARG A 91 -1.97 -0.07 16.49
C ARG A 91 -2.17 1.01 15.44
N LEU A 92 -3.21 0.89 14.61
CA LEU A 92 -3.51 1.86 13.57
C LEU A 92 -3.91 3.23 14.12
N ALA A 93 -4.64 3.26 15.24
CA ALA A 93 -5.10 4.51 15.86
C ALA A 93 -3.98 5.48 16.27
N ARG A 94 -2.71 5.03 16.25
CA ARG A 94 -1.52 5.84 16.51
C ARG A 94 -1.11 6.71 15.32
N PHE A 95 -1.68 6.47 14.14
CA PHE A 95 -1.28 7.09 12.89
C PHE A 95 -2.48 7.68 12.18
N THR A 96 -2.27 8.83 11.55
CA THR A 96 -3.21 9.38 10.59
C THR A 96 -3.18 8.56 9.30
N TRP A 97 -4.28 8.58 8.57
CA TRP A 97 -4.35 7.97 7.25
C TRP A 97 -3.27 8.52 6.29
N ALA A 98 -3.02 9.84 6.35
CA ALA A 98 -2.01 10.49 5.51
C ALA A 98 -0.60 9.95 5.78
N GLU A 99 -0.25 9.67 7.04
CA GLU A 99 1.03 9.06 7.43
C GLU A 99 1.16 7.64 6.88
N ILE A 100 0.11 6.83 6.99
CA ILE A 100 0.09 5.46 6.47
C ILE A 100 0.31 5.47 4.95
N VAL A 101 -0.46 6.28 4.23
CA VAL A 101 -0.33 6.44 2.79
C VAL A 101 1.06 6.92 2.42
N ALA A 102 1.57 7.96 3.09
CA ALA A 102 2.88 8.53 2.79
C ALA A 102 3.99 7.48 2.94
N GLU A 103 3.92 6.65 3.97
CA GLU A 103 4.89 5.59 4.20
C GLU A 103 4.83 4.48 3.14
N LEU A 104 3.62 4.07 2.72
CA LEU A 104 3.45 3.11 1.61
C LEU A 104 3.95 3.67 0.29
N ARG A 105 3.64 4.93 -0.03
CA ARG A 105 4.13 5.63 -1.24
C ARG A 105 5.64 5.79 -1.26
N ARG A 106 6.24 6.09 -0.11
CA ARG A 106 7.69 6.16 0.06
C ARG A 106 8.33 4.83 -0.33
N GLU A 107 7.78 3.72 0.16
CA GLU A 107 8.27 2.38 -0.13
C GLU A 107 8.14 2.02 -1.62
N ILE A 108 6.97 2.26 -2.22
CA ILE A 108 6.74 2.07 -3.66
C ILE A 108 7.74 2.88 -4.49
N THR A 109 7.94 4.16 -4.15
CA THR A 109 8.90 5.03 -4.83
C THR A 109 10.33 4.51 -4.73
N LEU A 110 10.77 4.05 -3.56
CA LEU A 110 12.10 3.47 -3.41
C LEU A 110 12.27 2.23 -4.27
N ARG A 111 11.28 1.33 -4.27
CA ARG A 111 11.34 0.09 -5.05
C ARG A 111 11.42 0.38 -6.55
N ARG A 112 10.59 1.29 -7.05
CA ARG A 112 10.67 1.74 -8.45
C ARG A 112 12.02 2.34 -8.81
N ARG A 113 12.67 3.04 -7.88
CA ARG A 113 14.01 3.61 -8.09
C ARG A 113 15.11 2.55 -8.10
N TYR A 114 15.06 1.56 -7.20
CA TYR A 114 16.18 0.63 -6.97
C TYR A 114 16.04 -0.72 -7.67
N TYR A 115 14.82 -1.19 -7.94
CA TYR A 115 14.60 -2.47 -8.61
C TYR A 115 15.17 -2.54 -10.03
N PRO A 116 15.09 -1.49 -10.89
CA PRO A 116 15.73 -1.55 -12.21
C PRO A 116 17.23 -1.87 -12.12
N GLN A 117 17.93 -1.21 -11.20
CA GLN A 117 19.36 -1.43 -10.99
C GLN A 117 19.63 -2.86 -10.49
N ALA A 118 18.87 -3.34 -9.50
CA ALA A 118 19.02 -4.71 -8.98
C ALA A 118 18.74 -5.80 -10.04
N ILE A 119 17.86 -5.51 -11.02
CA ILE A 119 17.62 -6.39 -12.17
C ILE A 119 18.83 -6.37 -13.11
N ALA A 120 19.33 -5.18 -13.46
CA ALA A 120 20.49 -5.02 -14.32
C ALA A 120 21.75 -5.68 -13.75
N ASP A 121 21.92 -5.60 -12.43
CA ASP A 121 23.04 -6.22 -11.71
C ASP A 121 22.87 -7.73 -11.50
N GLY A 122 21.72 -8.31 -11.89
CA GLY A 122 21.42 -9.74 -11.76
C GLY A 122 21.23 -10.21 -10.32
N GLU A 123 21.06 -9.30 -9.35
CA GLU A 123 20.90 -9.66 -7.93
C GLU A 123 19.60 -10.45 -7.68
N ARG A 124 18.54 -10.15 -8.44
CA ARG A 124 17.22 -10.77 -8.30
C ARG A 124 16.49 -10.89 -9.64
N PRO A 125 15.67 -11.94 -9.83
CA PRO A 125 14.83 -12.06 -11.01
C PRO A 125 13.80 -10.91 -11.10
N ALA A 126 13.65 -10.31 -12.29
CA ALA A 126 12.70 -9.22 -12.55
C ALA A 126 11.27 -9.57 -12.13
N ILE A 127 10.83 -10.81 -12.39
CA ILE A 127 9.51 -11.31 -12.00
C ILE A 127 9.27 -11.25 -10.48
N ALA A 128 10.28 -11.57 -9.68
CA ALA A 128 10.17 -11.57 -8.23
C ALA A 128 10.05 -10.13 -7.68
N LEU A 129 10.87 -9.22 -8.21
CA LEU A 129 10.82 -7.80 -7.85
C LEU A 129 9.50 -7.14 -8.28
N ARG A 130 8.98 -7.50 -9.45
CA ARG A 130 7.65 -7.06 -9.89
C ARG A 130 6.56 -7.50 -8.91
N HIS A 131 6.50 -8.79 -8.57
CA HIS A 131 5.51 -9.29 -7.60
C HIS A 131 5.63 -8.59 -6.22
N GLN A 132 6.86 -8.28 -5.78
CA GLN A 132 7.07 -7.54 -4.52
C GLN A 132 6.54 -6.10 -4.60
N LEU A 133 6.72 -5.43 -5.75
CA LEU A 133 6.19 -4.09 -5.98
C LEU A 133 4.65 -4.12 -6.01
N GLU A 134 4.05 -5.02 -6.80
CA GLU A 134 2.61 -5.17 -6.96
C GLU A 134 1.89 -5.39 -5.63
N ARG A 135 2.46 -6.20 -4.73
CA ARG A 135 1.89 -6.43 -3.39
C ARG A 135 1.88 -5.17 -2.51
N PHE A 136 2.92 -4.34 -2.62
CA PHE A 136 2.96 -3.04 -1.94
C PHE A 136 2.01 -2.02 -2.56
N GLU A 137 1.89 -2.02 -3.88
CA GLU A 137 0.91 -1.21 -4.60
C GLU A 137 -0.52 -1.62 -4.23
N ALA A 138 -0.79 -2.92 -4.04
CA ALA A 138 -2.07 -3.41 -3.53
C ALA A 138 -2.33 -3.06 -2.06
N ALA A 139 -1.32 -3.11 -1.18
CA ALA A 139 -1.45 -2.60 0.18
C ALA A 139 -1.82 -1.10 0.18
N HIS A 140 -1.14 -0.30 -0.65
CA HIS A 140 -1.47 1.11 -0.84
C HIS A 140 -2.87 1.31 -1.39
N PHE A 141 -3.26 0.54 -2.40
CA PHE A 141 -4.60 0.56 -2.98
C PHE A 141 -5.67 0.20 -1.94
N PHE A 142 -5.42 -0.75 -1.04
CA PHE A 142 -6.35 -1.09 0.03
C PHE A 142 -6.68 0.12 0.91
N TYR A 143 -5.65 0.84 1.36
CA TYR A 143 -5.82 2.05 2.18
C TYR A 143 -6.31 3.26 1.38
N TRP A 144 -6.00 3.32 0.10
CA TRP A 144 -6.42 4.41 -0.77
C TRP A 144 -7.89 4.24 -1.19
N VAL A 145 -8.24 3.09 -1.77
CA VAL A 145 -9.53 2.84 -2.43
C VAL A 145 -10.49 2.06 -1.53
N GLN A 146 -10.04 0.95 -0.92
CA GLN A 146 -10.95 0.06 -0.18
C GLN A 146 -11.31 0.55 1.22
N ALA A 147 -10.53 1.44 1.81
CA ALA A 147 -10.92 2.15 3.03
C ALA A 147 -12.28 2.87 2.90
N ARG A 148 -12.76 3.11 1.67
CA ARG A 148 -14.12 3.61 1.38
C ARG A 148 -15.23 2.56 1.59
N ARG A 149 -14.96 1.25 1.45
CA ARG A 149 -15.96 0.17 1.61
C ARG A 149 -16.40 -0.02 3.07
N TRP A 150 -15.60 0.48 4.01
CA TRP A 150 -15.87 0.47 5.45
C TRP A 150 -16.64 1.72 5.90
N TRP A 151 -17.22 2.45 4.94
CA TRP A 151 -17.96 3.68 5.16
C TRP A 151 -19.48 3.51 4.88
N PRO A 152 -20.22 2.69 5.66
CA PRO A 152 -21.65 2.93 5.80
C PRO A 152 -21.85 4.31 6.41
N GLU A 153 -22.72 5.14 5.83
CA GLU A 153 -23.10 6.45 6.38
C GLU A 153 -23.62 6.37 7.83
N GLU A 154 -24.01 5.18 8.27
CA GLU A 154 -24.59 4.89 9.58
C GLU A 154 -23.56 4.59 10.68
N LEU A 155 -22.30 4.28 10.33
CA LEU A 155 -21.23 4.16 11.32
C LEU A 155 -20.62 5.55 11.55
N ASP A 156 -21.28 6.33 12.41
CA ASP A 156 -20.76 7.57 13.02
C ASP A 156 -19.59 7.25 13.97
N HIS A 157 -18.55 6.65 13.41
CA HIS A 157 -17.34 6.31 14.10
C HIS A 157 -16.27 7.28 13.63
N LYS A 158 -15.81 8.10 14.56
CA LYS A 158 -14.62 8.96 14.53
C LYS A 158 -13.30 8.23 14.11
N ARG A 159 -13.36 7.00 13.59
CA ARG A 159 -12.25 6.05 13.40
C ARG A 159 -11.55 6.11 12.05
N TYR A 160 -12.26 6.48 10.98
CA TYR A 160 -11.69 6.52 9.62
C TYR A 160 -12.19 7.69 8.79
N ARG A 161 -12.80 8.70 9.43
CA ARG A 161 -12.84 10.00 8.77
C ARG A 161 -11.39 10.43 8.63
N PRO A 162 -10.94 10.83 7.43
CA PRO A 162 -9.96 11.88 7.38
C PRO A 162 -10.67 13.10 8.00
N ALA A 163 -10.63 13.19 9.33
CA ALA A 163 -11.02 14.38 10.06
C ALA A 163 -10.11 15.55 9.63
N ASP A 164 -8.96 15.21 9.06
CA ASP A 164 -7.91 16.12 8.61
C ASP A 164 -7.96 16.43 7.10
N LEU A 165 -8.76 15.69 6.29
CA LEU A 165 -8.90 16.06 4.88
C LEU A 165 -10.02 17.09 4.74
N THR A 166 -9.64 18.23 4.18
CA THR A 166 -10.54 19.26 3.67
C THR A 166 -11.50 18.66 2.63
N GLU A 167 -12.66 19.29 2.43
CA GLU A 167 -13.59 18.84 1.38
C GLU A 167 -12.94 18.89 -0.01
N ALA A 168 -11.98 19.79 -0.24
CA ALA A 168 -11.19 19.85 -1.47
C ALA A 168 -10.32 18.60 -1.67
N GLU A 169 -9.69 18.08 -0.62
CA GLU A 169 -8.91 16.84 -0.67
C GLU A 169 -9.81 15.61 -0.85
N ARG A 170 -11.00 15.60 -0.22
CA ARG A 170 -12.01 14.56 -0.44
C ARG A 170 -12.51 14.57 -1.89
N GLN A 171 -12.76 15.74 -2.46
CA GLN A 171 -13.17 15.88 -3.84
C GLN A 171 -12.07 15.46 -4.81
N THR A 172 -10.83 15.88 -4.56
CA THR A 172 -9.63 15.42 -5.29
C THR A 172 -9.53 13.90 -5.25
N PHE A 173 -9.76 13.29 -4.09
CA PHE A 173 -9.79 11.85 -3.93
C PHE A 173 -10.90 11.20 -4.78
N ARG A 174 -12.14 11.71 -4.74
CA ARG A 174 -13.27 11.20 -5.55
C ARG A 174 -12.96 11.26 -7.04
N GLU A 175 -12.43 12.37 -7.54
CA GLU A 175 -12.08 12.58 -8.96
C GLU A 175 -10.89 11.71 -9.39
N SER A 176 -9.90 11.56 -8.51
CA SER A 176 -8.76 10.68 -8.73
C SER A 176 -9.20 9.22 -8.80
N TYR A 177 -10.11 8.82 -7.91
CA TYR A 177 -10.69 7.49 -7.89
C TYR A 177 -11.56 7.23 -9.13
N ALA A 178 -12.37 8.20 -9.56
CA ALA A 178 -13.18 8.06 -10.79
C ALA A 178 -12.29 7.83 -12.02
N ARG A 179 -11.27 8.68 -12.23
CA ARG A 179 -10.28 8.52 -13.30
C ARG A 179 -9.49 7.22 -13.18
N HIS A 180 -9.16 6.81 -11.96
CA HIS A 180 -8.47 5.55 -11.71
C HIS A 180 -9.37 4.35 -12.04
N ARG A 181 -10.62 4.33 -11.58
CA ARG A 181 -11.59 3.28 -11.91
C ARG A 181 -11.79 3.13 -13.42
N GLU A 182 -11.81 4.24 -14.17
CA GLU A 182 -11.90 4.22 -15.64
C GLU A 182 -10.64 3.63 -16.29
N ARG A 183 -9.45 3.88 -15.74
CA ARG A 183 -8.20 3.23 -16.17
C ARG A 183 -8.18 1.73 -15.87
N PHE A 184 -8.77 1.32 -14.75
CA PHE A 184 -8.75 -0.06 -14.25
C PHE A 184 -9.97 -0.89 -14.64
N VAL A 185 -10.68 -0.52 -15.72
CA VAL A 185 -11.64 -1.42 -16.37
C VAL A 185 -10.82 -2.52 -17.06
N PRO A 186 -10.96 -3.80 -16.65
CA PRO A 186 -10.29 -4.88 -17.35
C PRO A 186 -10.68 -4.83 -18.83
N ILE A 187 -9.70 -4.73 -19.72
CA ILE A 187 -9.96 -4.94 -21.14
C ILE A 187 -10.25 -6.44 -21.29
N GLU A 188 -11.47 -6.80 -21.71
CA GLU A 188 -11.79 -8.18 -22.09
C GLU A 188 -10.74 -8.63 -23.13
N ASP A 189 -10.14 -9.81 -22.90
CA ASP A 189 -9.14 -10.46 -23.76
C ASP A 189 -7.75 -9.81 -23.86
N ALA A 190 -7.40 -8.84 -23.02
CA ALA A 190 -6.03 -8.34 -22.98
C ALA A 190 -5.08 -9.25 -22.16
N PRO A 191 -3.78 -9.33 -22.50
CA PRO A 191 -2.79 -9.98 -21.64
C PRO A 191 -2.81 -9.33 -20.24
N ARG A 192 -2.57 -10.14 -19.19
CA ARG A 192 -2.59 -9.72 -17.78
C ARG A 192 -2.03 -8.30 -17.59
N GLY A 193 -2.84 -7.40 -17.05
CA GLY A 193 -2.42 -6.03 -16.69
C GLY A 193 -2.56 -4.98 -17.79
N ALA A 194 -3.13 -5.28 -18.96
CA ALA A 194 -3.42 -4.22 -19.93
C ALA A 194 -4.62 -3.39 -19.47
N TYR A 195 -4.32 -2.24 -18.88
CA TYR A 195 -5.27 -1.18 -18.63
C TYR A 195 -5.31 -0.26 -19.85
N ALA A 196 -6.47 0.31 -20.15
CA ALA A 196 -6.57 1.28 -21.23
C ALA A 196 -5.67 2.49 -20.89
N GLU A 197 -4.55 2.65 -21.61
CA GLU A 197 -3.74 3.86 -21.57
C GLU A 197 -4.63 5.03 -22.04
N THR A 198 -5.22 5.76 -21.11
CA THR A 198 -5.68 7.12 -21.40
C THR A 198 -4.44 8.00 -21.50
N THR A 199 -3.85 7.99 -22.69
CA THR A 199 -3.01 9.01 -23.31
C THR A 199 -2.24 9.94 -22.36
N GLY A 200 -0.95 9.66 -22.19
CA GLY A 200 0.03 10.67 -21.79
C GLY A 200 1.01 10.19 -20.71
N GLN A 201 2.20 9.77 -21.16
CA GLN A 201 3.39 9.42 -20.37
C GLN A 201 3.38 8.03 -19.72
N SER A 202 3.63 7.00 -20.54
CA SER A 202 4.31 5.79 -20.10
C SER A 202 5.82 6.00 -20.18
N ASP A 203 6.48 6.11 -19.03
CA ASP A 203 7.89 5.74 -18.90
C ASP A 203 7.91 4.20 -18.85
N GLY A 204 7.74 3.59 -20.03
CA GLY A 204 7.69 2.14 -20.19
C GLY A 204 9.01 1.50 -19.77
N TRP A 205 8.92 0.37 -19.06
CA TRP A 205 10.05 -0.50 -18.80
C TRP A 205 10.52 -1.08 -20.13
N ALA A 206 11.55 -0.48 -20.73
CA ALA A 206 12.24 -1.08 -21.86
C ALA A 206 12.88 -2.40 -21.41
N ALA A 207 12.53 -3.47 -22.14
CA ALA A 207 13.11 -4.80 -22.01
C ALA A 207 14.59 -4.83 -22.39
#